data_AF-A0A2V5KH30-F1
#
_entry.id   AF-A0A2V5KH30-F1
#
_cell.length_a   1.000
_cell.length_b   1.000
_cell.length_c   1.000
_cell.angle_alpha   90.00
_cell.angle_beta   90.00
_cell.angle_gamma   90.00
#
_symmetry.space_group_name_H-M   'P 1'
#
loop_
_entity.id
_entity.type
_entity.pdbx_description
1 polymer ?
#
loop_
_entity_poly.entity_id
_entity_poly.type
_entity_poly.pdbx_seq_one_letter_code
_entity_poly.pdbx_strand_id
1 'polypeptide(L)'
;MALVSPIKLSDEDKLKILQRLDQFRQWHSLDEKRYCLVCSKIITGRQIQVIGGTRGNGPLRIICPTNHCHSIPMDWVRPTDEVLAKMATAAAKRSSPAAPAVIFHRRK
;
A
#
# COMPACT_ATOMS: atom_id res chain seq x y z
N MET A 1 7.22 5.69 20.90
CA MET A 1 6.73 4.48 20.20
C MET A 1 7.94 3.71 19.73
N ALA A 2 8.11 2.45 20.13
CA ALA A 2 9.22 1.63 19.67
C ALA A 2 9.19 1.56 18.14
N LEU A 3 10.33 1.82 17.50
CA LEU A 3 10.53 1.67 16.07
C LEU A 3 10.48 0.16 15.76
N VAL A 4 9.28 -0.37 15.55
CA VAL A 4 9.12 -1.77 15.16
C VAL A 4 9.46 -1.86 13.68
N SER A 5 10.62 -2.41 13.38
CA SER A 5 11.07 -2.61 12.00
C SER A 5 10.21 -3.66 11.29
N PRO A 6 9.89 -3.48 10.00
CA PRO A 6 9.28 -4.53 9.19
C PRO A 6 10.14 -5.80 9.16
N ILE A 7 9.51 -6.95 9.30
CA ILE A 7 10.16 -8.25 9.18
C ILE A 7 10.30 -8.60 7.70
N LYS A 8 11.49 -9.01 7.27
CA LYS A 8 11.69 -9.61 5.95
C LYS A 8 11.24 -11.07 6.00
N LEU A 9 10.29 -11.42 5.14
CA LEU A 9 9.70 -12.75 5.02
C LEU A 9 9.83 -13.23 3.58
N SER A 10 9.81 -14.54 3.37
CA SER A 10 9.57 -15.12 2.05
C SER A 10 8.17 -14.70 1.55
N ASP A 11 7.93 -14.75 0.25
CA ASP A 11 6.63 -14.43 -0.32
C ASP A 11 5.56 -15.42 0.19
N GLU A 12 5.90 -16.70 0.33
CA GLU A 12 5.02 -17.74 0.83
C GLU A 12 4.64 -17.51 2.30
N ASP A 13 5.61 -17.22 3.17
CA ASP A 13 5.34 -16.97 4.59
C ASP A 13 4.54 -15.68 4.77
N LYS A 14 4.85 -14.65 3.96
CA LYS A 14 4.10 -13.41 3.97
C LYS A 14 2.64 -13.62 3.59
N LEU A 15 2.38 -14.41 2.54
CA LEU A 15 1.02 -14.74 2.13
C LEU A 15 0.26 -15.49 3.24
N LYS A 16 0.89 -16.49 3.86
CA LYS A 16 0.30 -17.22 5.00
C LYS A 16 -0.03 -16.30 6.17
N ILE A 17 0.84 -15.34 6.48
CA ILE A 17 0.61 -14.36 7.54
C ILE A 17 -0.55 -13.43 7.20
N LEU A 18 -0.63 -12.94 5.96
CA LEU A 18 -1.77 -12.12 5.50
C LEU A 18 -3.08 -12.90 5.60
N GLN A 19 -3.11 -14.15 5.14
CA GLN A 19 -4.27 -15.04 5.24
C GLN A 19 -4.69 -15.29 6.70
N ARG A 20 -3.73 -15.43 7.62
CA ARG A 20 -3.99 -15.68 9.04
C ARG A 20 -4.54 -14.45 9.77
N LEU A 21 -4.01 -13.26 9.45
CA LEU A 21 -4.27 -12.02 10.19
C LEU A 21 -5.39 -11.16 9.57
N ASP A 22 -5.63 -11.24 8.27
CA ASP A 22 -6.80 -10.63 7.60
C ASP A 22 -7.87 -11.69 7.33
N GLN A 23 -8.62 -12.03 8.37
CA GLN A 23 -9.67 -13.06 8.30
C GLN A 23 -10.97 -12.59 7.65
N PHE A 24 -11.15 -11.27 7.52
CA PHE A 24 -12.38 -10.69 6.97
C PHE A 24 -12.45 -10.85 5.45
N ARG A 25 -11.30 -10.81 4.79
CA ARG A 25 -11.18 -10.88 3.33
C ARG A 25 -9.88 -11.61 3.00
N GLN A 26 -10.00 -12.90 2.69
CA GLN A 26 -8.84 -13.75 2.38
C GLN A 26 -7.99 -13.19 1.24
N TRP A 27 -6.68 -13.36 1.39
CA TRP A 27 -5.67 -13.08 0.38
C TRP A 27 -5.33 -14.37 -0.36
N HIS A 28 -5.48 -14.40 -1.68
CA HIS A 28 -5.07 -15.54 -2.52
C HIS A 28 -3.70 -15.34 -3.16
N SER A 29 -3.27 -14.07 -3.29
CA SER A 29 -1.96 -13.69 -3.83
C SER A 29 -1.48 -12.39 -3.20
N LEU A 30 -0.15 -12.18 -3.17
CA LEU A 30 0.45 -10.91 -2.74
C LEU A 30 0.20 -9.77 -3.73
N ASP A 31 -0.22 -10.07 -4.96
CA ASP A 31 -0.56 -9.09 -6.00
C ASP A 31 -1.99 -8.56 -5.88
N GLU A 32 -2.81 -9.16 -5.00
CA GLU A 32 -4.14 -8.63 -4.72
C GLU A 32 -4.07 -7.18 -4.25
N LYS A 33 -5.03 -6.39 -4.71
CA LYS A 33 -5.16 -4.98 -4.36
C LYS A 33 -6.22 -4.83 -3.27
N ARG A 34 -5.91 -4.00 -2.28
CA ARG A 34 -6.88 -3.50 -1.30
C ARG A 34 -6.88 -1.98 -1.30
N TYR A 35 -8.05 -1.41 -1.09
CA TYR A 35 -8.22 0.02 -0.88
C TYR A 35 -8.26 0.29 0.63
N CYS A 36 -7.31 1.08 1.10
CA CYS A 36 -7.30 1.52 2.49
C CYS A 36 -8.24 2.71 2.66
N LEU A 37 -9.30 2.55 3.46
CA LEU A 37 -10.29 3.59 3.73
C LEU A 37 -9.72 4.78 4.50
N VAL A 38 -8.66 4.57 5.30
CA VAL A 38 -8.05 5.63 6.13
C VAL A 38 -7.21 6.57 5.28
N CYS A 39 -6.25 6.04 4.50
CA CYS A 39 -5.34 6.87 3.71
C CYS A 39 -5.76 7.02 2.25
N SER A 40 -6.88 6.41 1.85
CA SER A 40 -7.44 6.48 0.49
C SER A 40 -6.46 6.02 -0.60
N LYS A 41 -5.60 5.04 -0.30
CA LYS A 41 -4.60 4.48 -1.23
C LYS A 41 -4.87 3.01 -1.55
N ILE A 42 -4.54 2.62 -2.76
CA ILE A 42 -4.44 1.21 -3.14
C ILE A 42 -3.12 0.66 -2.61
N ILE A 43 -3.20 -0.47 -1.92
CA ILE A 43 -2.08 -1.21 -1.37
C ILE A 43 -2.12 -2.65 -1.87
N THR A 44 -0.97 -3.30 -1.99
CA THR A 44 -0.88 -4.73 -2.31
C THR A 44 -0.34 -5.54 -1.14
N GLY A 45 -0.56 -6.86 -1.18
CA GLY A 45 0.02 -7.79 -0.20
C GLY A 45 1.54 -7.67 -0.13
N ARG A 46 2.21 -7.43 -1.26
CA ARG A 46 3.66 -7.16 -1.30
C ARG A 46 4.06 -5.91 -0.52
N GLN A 47 3.25 -4.87 -0.53
CA GLN A 47 3.56 -3.61 0.15
C GLN A 47 3.22 -3.63 1.64
N ILE A 48 2.18 -4.37 2.04
CA ILE A 48 1.78 -4.47 3.46
C ILE A 48 2.99 -4.90 4.30
N GLN A 49 3.21 -4.17 5.39
CA GLN A 49 4.33 -4.42 6.28
C GLN A 49 3.88 -5.38 7.38
N VAL A 50 4.71 -6.38 7.65
CA VAL A 50 4.54 -7.27 8.80
C VAL A 50 5.49 -6.80 9.88
N ILE A 51 4.95 -6.48 11.05
CA ILE A 51 5.72 -6.04 12.22
C ILE A 51 5.40 -6.94 13.42
N GLY A 52 6.22 -6.85 14.47
CA GLY A 52 6.08 -7.68 15.67
C GLY A 52 7.21 -8.70 15.78
N GLY A 53 7.05 -9.71 16.63
CA GLY A 53 8.08 -10.74 16.84
C GLY A 53 9.37 -10.25 17.53
N THR A 54 9.53 -8.95 17.79
CA THR A 54 10.69 -8.44 18.53
C THR A 54 10.66 -8.99 19.96
N ARG A 55 11.67 -9.81 20.31
CA ARG A 55 11.78 -10.66 21.52
C ARG A 55 11.11 -12.05 21.43
N GLY A 56 10.94 -12.59 20.23
CA GLY A 56 10.69 -14.03 20.02
C GLY A 56 9.27 -14.53 20.31
N ASN A 57 8.37 -13.72 20.88
CA ASN A 57 7.00 -14.17 21.23
C ASN A 57 5.89 -13.10 21.10
N GLY A 58 6.20 -11.90 20.61
CA GLY A 58 5.17 -10.86 20.41
C GLY A 58 4.26 -11.18 19.23
N PRO A 59 2.94 -10.88 19.31
CA PRO A 59 2.01 -11.17 18.21
C PRO A 59 2.43 -10.41 16.95
N LEU A 60 2.36 -11.10 15.82
CA LEU A 60 2.54 -10.47 14.50
C LEU A 60 1.37 -9.54 14.22
N ARG A 61 1.66 -8.43 13.55
CA ARG A 61 0.68 -7.46 13.07
C ARG A 61 0.98 -7.11 11.63
N ILE A 62 -0.07 -6.81 10.88
CA ILE A 62 0.00 -6.29 9.52
C ILE A 62 -0.43 -4.84 9.52
N ILE A 63 0.35 -3.97 8.89
CA ILE A 63 0.12 -2.53 8.87
C ILE A 63 0.16 -1.99 7.44
N CYS A 64 -0.56 -0.89 7.21
CA CYS A 64 -0.56 -0.21 5.92
C CYS A 64 0.84 0.34 5.62
N PRO A 65 1.33 0.22 4.37
CA PRO A 65 2.65 0.74 3.98
C PRO A 65 2.75 2.28 4.00
N THR A 66 1.63 2.99 4.13
CA THR A 66 1.64 4.46 4.09
C THR A 66 2.12 5.02 5.42
N ASN A 67 3.13 5.89 5.37
CA ASN A 67 3.63 6.59 6.56
C ASN A 67 2.49 7.27 7.33
N HIS A 68 2.46 7.06 8.66
CA HIS A 68 1.46 7.58 9.59
C HIS A 68 0.01 7.10 9.34
N CYS A 69 -0.18 6.03 8.54
CA CYS A 69 -1.47 5.38 8.43
C CYS A 69 -1.64 4.29 9.49
N HIS A 70 -2.66 4.42 10.32
CA HIS A 70 -2.97 3.48 11.41
C HIS A 70 -4.08 2.49 11.05
N SER A 71 -4.43 2.37 9.77
CA SER A 71 -5.47 1.45 9.31
C SER A 71 -5.17 0.00 9.67
N ILE A 72 -6.21 -0.73 10.01
CA ILE A 72 -6.21 -2.15 10.33
C ILE A 72 -6.88 -2.95 9.19
N PRO A 73 -6.80 -4.29 9.17
CA PRO A 73 -7.37 -5.11 8.09
C PRO A 73 -8.86 -4.84 7.79
N MET A 74 -9.64 -4.46 8.81
CA MET A 74 -11.04 -4.08 8.64
C MET A 74 -11.23 -2.86 7.72
N ASP A 75 -10.25 -1.96 7.66
CA ASP A 75 -10.25 -0.76 6.81
C ASP A 75 -9.81 -1.04 5.36
N TRP A 76 -9.40 -2.28 5.04
CA TRP A 76 -8.84 -2.65 3.75
C TRP A 76 -9.85 -3.43 2.92
N VAL A 77 -10.61 -2.71 2.12
CA VAL A 77 -11.68 -3.29 1.29
C VAL A 77 -11.17 -3.70 -0.09
N ARG A 78 -11.88 -4.59 -0.77
CA ARG A 78 -11.61 -4.86 -2.20
C ARG A 78 -12.00 -3.60 -2.99
N PRO A 79 -11.10 -3.02 -3.79
CA PRO A 79 -11.44 -1.86 -4.60
C PRO A 79 -12.48 -2.24 -5.65
N THR A 80 -13.43 -1.36 -5.91
CA THR A 80 -14.34 -1.47 -7.05
C THR A 80 -13.64 -1.01 -8.33
N ASP A 81 -14.17 -1.41 -9.48
CA ASP A 81 -13.64 -0.99 -10.78
C ASP A 81 -13.60 0.53 -10.93
N GLU A 82 -14.59 1.23 -10.37
CA GLU A 82 -14.63 2.69 -10.34
C GLU A 82 -13.44 3.30 -9.58
N VAL A 83 -13.09 2.75 -8.40
CA VAL A 83 -11.95 3.20 -7.61
C VAL A 83 -10.64 2.93 -8.36
N LEU A 84 -10.52 1.77 -9.00
CA LEU A 84 -9.37 1.42 -9.82
C LEU A 84 -9.20 2.40 -11.01
N ALA A 85 -10.29 2.74 -11.70
CA ALA A 85 -10.28 3.69 -12.81
C ALA A 85 -9.90 5.11 -12.37
N LYS A 86 -10.46 5.59 -11.25
CA LYS A 86 -10.10 6.90 -10.67
C LYS A 86 -8.62 6.98 -10.29
N MET A 87 -8.05 5.90 -9.77
CA MET A 87 -6.62 5.84 -9.46
C MET A 87 -5.73 5.82 -10.70
N ALA A 88 -6.10 5.05 -11.73
CA ALA A 88 -5.36 4.98 -12.98
C ALA A 88 -5.30 6.36 -13.68
N THR A 89 -6.42 7.09 -13.71
CA THR A 89 -6.48 8.44 -14.29
C THR A 89 -5.68 9.46 -13.47
N ALA A 90 -5.69 9.37 -12.14
CA ALA A 90 -4.87 10.23 -11.28
C ALA A 90 -3.37 9.99 -11.45
N ALA A 91 -2.95 8.73 -11.64
CA ALA A 91 -1.56 8.38 -11.94
C ALA A 91 -1.13 8.96 -13.30
N ALA A 92 -1.94 8.79 -14.34
CA ALA A 92 -1.65 9.32 -15.68
C ALA A 92 -1.47 10.85 -15.69
N LYS A 93 -2.28 11.59 -14.92
CA LYS A 93 -2.16 13.06 -14.80
C LYS A 93 -0.85 13.51 -14.14
N ARG A 94 -0.32 12.76 -13.18
CA ARG A 94 0.96 13.09 -12.52
C ARG A 94 2.18 12.82 -13.40
N SER A 95 2.03 11.94 -14.40
CA SER A 95 3.09 11.60 -15.35
C SER A 95 3.19 12.56 -16.54
N SER A 96 2.33 13.59 -16.62
CA SER A 96 2.43 14.60 -17.68
C SER A 96 3.59 15.55 -17.37
N PRO A 97 4.66 15.60 -18.19
CA PRO A 97 5.73 16.55 -17.96
C PRO A 97 5.18 17.96 -18.21
N ALA A 98 5.38 18.86 -17.26
CA ALA A 98 5.15 20.29 -17.48
C ALA A 98 5.89 20.70 -18.76
N ALA A 99 5.16 21.26 -19.73
CA ALA A 99 5.71 21.70 -21.00
C ALA A 99 6.91 22.64 -20.77
N PRO A 100 7.99 22.53 -21.56
CA PRO A 100 9.13 23.42 -21.40
C PRO A 100 8.70 24.85 -21.71
N ALA A 101 9.03 25.79 -20.82
CA ALA A 101 8.83 27.21 -21.05
C ALA A 101 9.68 27.63 -22.26
N VAL A 102 9.04 27.89 -23.40
CA VAL A 102 9.71 28.42 -24.59
C VAL A 102 10.04 29.89 -24.31
N ILE A 103 11.29 30.17 -23.94
CA ILE A 103 11.78 31.55 -23.75
C ILE A 103 12.02 32.16 -25.14
N PHE A 104 11.06 32.93 -25.64
CA PHE A 104 11.23 33.73 -26.85
C PHE A 104 12.29 34.82 -26.60
N HIS A 105 13.50 34.62 -27.11
CA HIS A 105 14.50 35.67 -27.20
C HIS A 105 14.15 36.59 -28.38
N ARG A 106 13.58 37.76 -28.08
CA ARG A 106 13.47 38.88 -29.03
C ARG A 106 14.89 39.35 -29.37
N ARG A 107 15.37 39.07 -30.59
CA ARG A 107 16.51 39.79 -31.16
C ARG A 107 16.01 41.12 -31.72
N LYS A 108 16.65 42.22 -31.31
CA LYS A 108 16.57 43.54 -31.96
C LYS A 108 17.42 43.52 -33.22
#